data_AF-A0A3P7LHL3-F1
#
_entry.id   AF-A0A3P7LHL3-F1
#
_cell.length_a   1.000
_cell.length_b   1.000
_cell.length_c   1.000
_cell.angle_alpha   90.00
_cell.angle_beta   90.00
_cell.angle_gamma   90.00
#
_symmetry.space_group_name_H-M   'P 1'
#
loop_
_entity.id
_entity.type
_entity.pdbx_description
1 polymer ?
#
loop_
_entity_poly.entity_id
_entity_poly.type
_entity_poly.pdbx_seq_one_letter_code
_entity_poly.pdbx_strand_id
1 'polypeptide(L)'
;MACHTAARRALVALSLFLTYMFMVDFSKQISDDDLAVLDQFYEWARDLPSAKLDLIVYLRCPAEVCAERIRMRDRPGEQKAISMEYLQQLHDLYEKLFLAGRSDKCPVPVLVSLCAALAV
;
A
#
# COMPACT_ATOMS: atom_id res chain seq x y z
N MET A 1 22.61 -16.53 -0.60
CA MET A 1 22.71 -15.05 -0.46
C MET A 1 21.83 -14.26 -1.44
N ALA A 2 21.47 -14.77 -2.62
CA ALA A 2 20.62 -14.05 -3.58
C ALA A 2 19.13 -13.84 -3.13
N CYS A 3 18.57 -14.76 -2.33
CA CYS A 3 17.17 -14.73 -1.91
C CYS A 3 16.83 -13.52 -0.99
N HIS A 4 17.72 -13.18 -0.05
CA HIS A 4 17.49 -12.02 0.84
C HIS A 4 17.53 -10.68 0.10
N THR A 5 18.40 -10.54 -0.90
CA THR A 5 18.52 -9.29 -1.67
C THR A 5 17.34 -9.11 -2.62
N ALA A 6 16.84 -10.19 -3.24
CA ALA A 6 15.65 -10.16 -4.08
C ALA A 6 14.38 -9.80 -3.28
N ALA A 7 14.18 -10.43 -2.12
CA ALA A 7 13.03 -10.12 -1.24
C ALA A 7 13.05 -8.68 -0.72
N ARG A 8 14.24 -8.14 -0.38
CA ARG A 8 14.40 -6.73 0.02
C ARG A 8 14.09 -5.76 -1.13
N ARG A 9 14.46 -6.09 -2.37
CA ARG A 9 14.16 -5.26 -3.56
C ARG A 9 12.66 -5.20 -3.84
N ALA A 10 11.96 -6.33 -3.76
CA ALA A 10 10.51 -6.38 -3.97
C ALA A 10 9.72 -5.56 -2.93
N LEU A 11 10.16 -5.56 -1.66
CA LEU A 11 9.56 -4.75 -0.60
C LEU A 11 9.72 -3.24 -0.85
N VAL A 12 10.88 -2.80 -1.33
CA VAL A 12 11.14 -1.38 -1.63
C VAL A 12 10.26 -0.91 -2.80
N ALA A 13 10.19 -1.69 -3.88
CA ALA A 13 9.35 -1.38 -5.04
C ALA A 13 7.87 -1.25 -4.68
N LEU A 14 7.34 -2.21 -3.89
CA LEU A 14 5.95 -2.18 -3.43
C LEU A 14 5.69 -0.97 -2.53
N SER A 15 6.58 -0.69 -1.58
CA SER A 15 6.42 0.46 -0.67
C SER A 15 6.36 1.80 -1.42
N LEU A 16 7.19 1.96 -2.45
CA LEU A 16 7.20 3.15 -3.31
C LEU A 16 5.88 3.29 -4.07
N PHE A 17 5.41 2.21 -4.70
CA PHE A 17 4.15 2.20 -5.45
C PHE A 17 2.94 2.54 -4.58
N LEU A 18 2.82 1.89 -3.42
CA LEU A 18 1.70 2.11 -2.50
C LEU A 18 1.71 3.53 -1.93
N THR A 19 2.90 4.03 -1.57
CA THR A 19 3.05 5.41 -1.06
C THR A 19 2.63 6.40 -2.13
N TYR A 20 3.10 6.25 -3.36
CA TYR A 20 2.74 7.12 -4.46
C TYR A 20 1.23 7.10 -4.75
N MET A 21 0.60 5.91 -4.85
CA MET A 21 -0.85 5.80 -5.04
C MET A 21 -1.64 6.42 -3.88
N PHE A 22 -1.20 6.20 -2.64
CA PHE A 22 -1.81 6.83 -1.47
C PHE A 22 -1.72 8.37 -1.55
N MET A 23 -0.56 8.91 -1.94
CA MET A 23 -0.40 10.37 -2.07
C MET A 23 -1.30 10.95 -3.18
N VAL A 24 -1.45 10.26 -4.31
CA VAL A 24 -2.27 10.71 -5.45
C VAL A 24 -3.77 10.66 -5.14
N ASP A 25 -4.26 9.56 -4.58
CA ASP A 25 -5.71 9.32 -4.45
C ASP A 25 -6.27 9.63 -3.06
N PHE A 26 -5.46 9.47 -2.00
CA PHE A 26 -5.93 9.58 -0.62
C PHE A 26 -5.65 10.97 -0.02
N SER A 27 -4.42 11.48 -0.13
CA SER A 27 -4.10 12.80 0.38
C SER A 27 -4.29 13.86 -0.70
N LYS A 28 -5.53 14.32 -0.90
CA LYS A 28 -5.83 15.60 -1.59
C LYS A 28 -5.26 16.85 -0.87
N GLN A 29 -4.29 16.67 0.03
CA GLN A 29 -3.67 17.70 0.85
C GLN A 29 -2.32 18.14 0.28
N ILE A 30 -1.86 17.50 -0.80
CA ILE A 30 -0.61 17.83 -1.49
C ILE A 30 -0.92 18.85 -2.58
N SER A 31 -0.09 19.88 -2.69
CA SER A 31 -0.23 20.88 -3.75
C SER A 31 0.08 20.26 -5.12
N ASP A 32 -0.49 20.82 -6.19
CA ASP A 32 -0.24 20.31 -7.55
C ASP A 32 1.27 20.37 -7.89
N ASP A 33 1.99 21.37 -7.38
CA ASP A 33 3.43 21.53 -7.57
C ASP A 33 4.21 20.42 -6.86
N ASP A 34 3.87 20.10 -5.61
CA ASP A 34 4.49 19.01 -4.86
C ASP A 34 4.20 17.66 -5.52
N LEU A 35 2.99 17.47 -6.05
CA LEU A 35 2.61 16.26 -6.77
C LEU A 35 3.42 16.10 -8.06
N ALA A 36 3.69 17.18 -8.79
CA ALA A 36 4.52 17.14 -9.99
C ALA A 36 5.97 16.73 -9.70
N VAL A 37 6.51 17.10 -8.53
CA VAL A 37 7.84 16.65 -8.07
C VAL A 37 7.80 15.17 -7.69
N LEU A 38 6.75 14.72 -6.99
CA LEU A 38 6.55 13.32 -6.62
C LEU A 38 6.39 12.42 -7.86
N ASP A 39 5.66 12.88 -8.87
CA ASP A 39 5.50 12.20 -10.15
C ASP A 39 6.86 11.97 -10.81
N GLN A 40 7.68 13.02 -10.97
CA GLN A 40 9.01 12.91 -11.54
C GLN A 40 9.91 11.94 -10.76
N PHE A 41 9.87 12.01 -9.43
CA PHE A 41 10.64 11.10 -8.59
C PHE A 41 10.18 9.64 -8.75
N TYR A 42 8.86 9.42 -8.81
CA TYR A 42 8.28 8.10 -9.00
C TYR A 42 8.65 7.52 -10.36
N GLU A 43 8.59 8.31 -11.44
CA GLU A 43 8.99 7.88 -12.78
C GLU A 43 10.46 7.49 -12.85
N TRP A 44 11.35 8.32 -12.29
CA TRP A 44 12.77 8.00 -12.20
C TRP A 44 13.03 6.72 -11.39
N ALA A 45 12.36 6.57 -10.25
CA ALA A 45 12.58 5.44 -9.36
C ALA A 45 12.03 4.13 -9.94
N ARG A 46 10.94 4.18 -10.71
CA ARG A 46 10.35 3.04 -11.42
C ARG A 46 11.33 2.37 -12.39
N ASP A 47 12.20 3.15 -13.01
CA ASP A 47 13.15 2.66 -14.02
C ASP A 47 14.41 2.02 -13.39
N LEU A 48 14.56 2.11 -12.07
CA LEU A 48 15.66 1.46 -11.37
C LEU A 48 15.53 -0.07 -11.43
N PRO A 49 16.62 -0.82 -11.68
CA PRO A 49 16.58 -2.29 -11.68
C PRO A 49 16.09 -2.91 -10.37
N SER A 50 16.25 -2.18 -9.25
CA SER A 50 15.75 -2.59 -7.92
C SER A 50 14.25 -2.37 -7.72
N ALA A 51 13.61 -1.58 -8.58
CA ALA A 51 12.17 -1.29 -8.55
C ALA A 51 11.34 -2.30 -9.35
N LYS A 52 11.98 -3.32 -9.94
CA LYS A 52 11.27 -4.41 -10.62
C LYS A 52 10.44 -5.20 -9.60
N LEU A 53 9.13 -5.16 -9.79
CA LEU A 53 8.16 -5.91 -9.03
C LEU A 53 7.72 -7.12 -9.87
N ASP A 54 7.55 -8.28 -9.27
CA ASP A 54 7.09 -9.49 -9.97
C ASP A 54 5.63 -9.85 -9.59
N LEU A 55 5.23 -9.54 -8.36
CA LEU A 55 3.94 -9.91 -7.79
C LEU A 55 3.57 -8.96 -6.64
N ILE A 56 2.29 -8.59 -6.55
CA ILE A 56 1.73 -7.96 -5.36
C ILE A 56 0.85 -8.98 -4.65
N VAL A 57 1.05 -9.14 -3.34
CA VAL A 57 0.15 -9.95 -2.49
C VAL A 57 -0.70 -9.00 -1.66
N TYR A 58 -1.99 -8.88 -2.03
CA TYR A 58 -2.95 -8.07 -1.29
C TYR A 58 -3.66 -8.94 -0.23
N LEU A 59 -3.35 -8.67 1.04
CA LEU A 59 -3.98 -9.33 2.18
C LEU A 59 -5.28 -8.60 2.53
N ARG A 60 -6.38 -9.08 1.96
CA ARG A 60 -7.70 -8.49 2.12
C ARG A 60 -8.25 -8.79 3.52
N CYS A 61 -8.66 -7.75 4.24
CA CYS A 61 -9.21 -7.84 5.59
C CYS A 61 -10.26 -6.73 5.79
N PRO A 62 -11.39 -7.00 6.48
CA PRO A 62 -12.34 -5.95 6.88
C PRO A 62 -11.66 -4.89 7.76
N ALA A 63 -12.10 -3.64 7.65
CA ALA A 63 -11.54 -2.52 8.40
C ALA A 63 -11.71 -2.69 9.92
N GLU A 64 -12.80 -3.33 10.35
CA GLU A 64 -13.11 -3.60 11.76
C GLU A 64 -12.09 -4.55 12.38
N VAL A 65 -11.76 -5.63 11.67
CA VAL A 65 -10.76 -6.61 12.09
C VAL A 65 -9.37 -5.96 12.15
N CYS A 66 -9.06 -5.05 11.21
CA CYS A 66 -7.83 -4.24 11.26
C CYS A 66 -7.81 -3.33 12.50
N ALA A 67 -8.92 -2.68 12.82
CA ALA A 67 -9.05 -1.82 14.00
C ALA A 67 -8.86 -2.61 15.30
N GLU A 68 -9.46 -3.80 15.40
CA GLU A 68 -9.27 -4.71 16.54
C GLU A 68 -7.80 -5.10 16.71
N ARG A 69 -7.12 -5.49 15.62
CA ARG A 69 -5.69 -5.82 15.66
C ARG A 69 -4.82 -4.64 16.06
N ILE A 70 -5.11 -3.43 15.55
CA ILE A 70 -4.42 -2.21 15.96
C ILE A 70 -4.56 -2.00 17.48
N ARG A 71 -5.77 -2.18 18.02
CA ARG A 71 -6.03 -2.08 19.46
C ARG A 71 -5.27 -3.15 20.25
N MET A 72 -5.28 -4.41 19.80
CA MET A 72 -4.56 -5.52 20.46
C MET A 72 -3.05 -5.32 20.49
N ARG A 73 -2.46 -4.64 19.50
CA ARG A 73 -1.03 -4.31 19.48
C ARG A 73 -0.63 -3.22 20.48
N ASP A 74 -1.59 -2.47 21.00
CA ASP A 74 -1.41 -1.46 22.07
C ASP A 74 -0.26 -0.46 21.85
N ARG A 75 -0.16 0.08 20.63
CA ARG A 75 0.87 1.09 20.30
C ARG A 75 0.37 2.50 20.67
N PRO A 76 1.07 3.25 21.54
CA PRO A 76 0.58 4.52 22.10
C PRO A 76 0.20 5.58 21.06
N GLY A 77 0.84 5.59 19.89
CA GLY A 77 0.57 6.55 18.81
C GLY A 77 -0.58 6.16 17.88
N GLU A 78 -0.99 4.89 17.85
CA GLU A 78 -1.96 4.39 16.86
C GLU A 78 -3.41 4.49 17.36
N GLN A 79 -3.68 4.13 18.62
CA GLN A 79 -5.05 4.02 19.14
C GLN A 79 -5.84 5.33 19.17
N LYS A 80 -5.18 6.47 19.41
CA LYS A 80 -5.84 7.78 19.45
C LYS A 80 -5.85 8.49 18.09
N ALA A 81 -4.91 8.15 17.21
CA ALA A 81 -4.73 8.84 15.95
C ALA A 81 -5.53 8.20 14.80
N ILE A 82 -5.76 6.89 14.85
CA ILE A 82 -6.39 6.14 13.77
C ILE A 82 -7.89 6.00 14.04
N SER A 83 -8.70 6.75 13.30
CA SER A 83 -10.16 6.63 13.34
C SER A 83 -10.65 5.44 12.51
N MET A 84 -11.85 4.95 12.85
CA MET A 84 -12.50 3.90 12.05
C MET A 84 -12.84 4.40 10.63
N GLU A 85 -13.22 5.67 10.50
CA GLU A 85 -13.48 6.31 9.20
C GLU A 85 -12.25 6.28 8.31
N TYR A 86 -11.07 6.62 8.86
CA TYR A 86 -9.81 6.58 8.12
C TYR A 86 -9.47 5.15 7.66
N LEU A 87 -9.69 4.15 8.51
CA LEU A 87 -9.50 2.74 8.14
C LEU A 87 -10.45 2.29 7.03
N GLN A 88 -11.70 2.76 7.06
CA GLN A 88 -12.67 2.45 6.01
C GLN A 88 -12.27 3.09 4.67
N GLN A 89 -11.88 4.38 4.69
CA GLN A 89 -11.41 5.08 3.50
C GLN A 89 -10.18 4.39 2.89
N LEU A 90 -9.24 3.93 3.74
CA LEU A 90 -8.09 3.14 3.30
C LEU A 90 -8.50 1.81 2.67
N HIS A 91 -9.44 1.10 3.31
CA HIS A 91 -9.94 -0.17 2.80
C HIS A 91 -10.56 0.02 1.41
N ASP A 92 -11.46 1.00 1.26
CA ASP A 92 -12.15 1.28 0.00
C ASP A 92 -11.17 1.72 -1.10
N LEU A 93 -10.15 2.50 -0.75
CA LEU A 93 -9.08 2.87 -1.67
C LEU A 93 -8.36 1.64 -2.23
N TYR A 94 -7.89 0.75 -1.34
CA TYR A 94 -7.14 -0.44 -1.78
C TYR A 94 -8.02 -1.45 -2.51
N GLU A 95 -9.28 -1.60 -2.11
CA GLU A 95 -10.26 -2.40 -2.87
C GLU A 95 -10.45 -1.83 -4.28
N LYS A 96 -10.53 -0.50 -4.44
CA LYS A 96 -10.60 0.14 -5.75
C LYS A 96 -9.33 -0.09 -6.58
N LEU A 97 -8.15 0.02 -5.95
CA LEU A 97 -6.86 -0.14 -6.63
C LEU A 97 -6.58 -1.58 -7.09
N PHE A 98 -6.97 -2.58 -6.29
CA PHE A 98 -6.61 -3.98 -6.53
C PHE A 98 -7.75 -4.85 -7.08
N LEU A 99 -9.02 -4.49 -6.84
CA LEU A 99 -10.17 -5.31 -7.24
C LEU A 99 -11.04 -4.68 -8.31
N ALA A 100 -11.25 -3.35 -8.29
CA ALA A 100 -12.24 -2.69 -9.16
C ALA A 100 -11.78 -2.51 -10.62
N GLY A 101 -10.55 -2.89 -10.94
CA GLY A 101 -10.00 -2.84 -12.29
C GLY A 101 -8.49 -2.79 -12.20
N ARG A 102 -7.77 -3.41 -13.14
CA ARG A 102 -6.32 -3.18 -13.25
C ARG A 102 -6.15 -1.68 -13.44
N SER A 103 -5.71 -0.97 -12.41
CA SER A 103 -5.19 0.38 -12.62
C SER A 103 -4.14 0.23 -13.71
N ASP A 104 -4.24 1.01 -14.80
CA ASP A 104 -3.23 1.00 -15.86
C ASP A 104 -1.82 1.26 -15.30
N LYS A 105 -1.76 1.80 -14.07
CA LYS A 105 -0.57 2.06 -13.28
C LYS A 105 -0.01 0.86 -12.53
N CYS A 106 -0.72 -0.27 -12.42
CA CYS A 106 -0.25 -1.47 -11.72
C CYS A 106 0.47 -2.40 -12.72
N PRO A 107 1.82 -2.46 -12.70
CA PRO A 107 2.60 -3.12 -13.74
C PRO A 107 2.60 -4.66 -13.64
N VAL A 108 2.01 -5.24 -12.58
CA VAL A 108 2.20 -6.65 -12.20
C VAL A 108 0.89 -7.33 -11.79
N PRO A 109 0.82 -8.67 -11.84
CA PRO A 109 -0.28 -9.43 -11.28
C PRO A 109 -0.46 -9.16 -9.78
N VAL A 110 -1.72 -9.15 -9.34
CA VAL A 110 -2.09 -9.01 -7.93
C VAL A 110 -2.73 -10.32 -7.48
N LEU A 111 -2.14 -10.95 -6.45
CA LEU A 111 -2.71 -12.10 -5.76
C LEU A 111 -3.49 -11.60 -4.53
N VAL A 112 -4.79 -11.84 -4.53
CA VAL A 112 -5.67 -11.46 -3.43
C VAL A 112 -5.85 -12.64 -2.50
N SER A 113 -5.46 -12.49 -1.24
CA SER A 113 -5.68 -13.50 -0.20
C SER A 113 -6.58 -12.93 0.89
N LEU A 114 -7.71 -13.59 1.14
CA LEU A 114 -8.58 -13.26 2.27
C LEU A 114 -7.85 -13.64 3.57
N CYS A 115 -7.70 -12.66 4.46
CA CYS A 115 -7.11 -12.85 5.78
C CYS A 115 -8.11 -13.53 6.73
N ALA A 116 -8.57 -14.74 6.40
CA ALA A 116 -9.52 -15.48 7.22
C ALA A 116 -8.90 -16.19 8.44
N ALA A 117 -7.57 -16.15 8.62
CA ALA A 117 -6.89 -17.07 9.54
C ALA A 117 -5.60 -16.56 10.23
N LEU A 118 -5.34 -15.25 10.34
CA LEU A 118 -4.34 -14.78 11.32
C LEU A 118 -5.05 -14.39 12.62
N ALA A 119 -5.47 -15.40 13.35
CA ALA A 119 -5.58 -15.33 14.80
C ALA A 119 -4.16 -15.46 15.35
N VAL A 120 -3.54 -14.33 15.66
CA VAL A 120 -2.34 -14.25 16.50
C VAL A 120 -2.70 -13.32 17.65
#